data_AF-A0A6J8B818-F1
#
_entry.id   AF-A0A6J8B818-F1
#
_cell.length_a   1.000
_cell.length_b   1.000
_cell.length_c   1.000
_cell.angle_alpha   90.00
_cell.angle_beta   90.00
_cell.angle_gamma   90.00
#
_symmetry.space_group_name_H-M   'P 1'
#
loop_
_entity.id
_entity.type
_entity.pdbx_description
1 polymer ?
#
loop_
_entity_poly.entity_id
_entity_poly.type
_entity_poly.pdbx_seq_one_letter_code
_entity_poly.pdbx_strand_id
1 'polypeptide(L)'
;MTAGLEMGGHSADCWKHLFRCTAFISELEHTYFSQGNNQSNLPKLQQGQPNMDTVNDDDEFYGMPVIAATPVAPRINIPELINQSKIESAWERSHTGGGVLNAVQASQALCGLSQQVDRLFEEAAEKLNMSALLEFLSKLCESSQDQLHQMLMDEEDNEESVEQPQLPQNALHLYRLQEVLMKIVNSNRPLLHQMRVWSVVSGFLVEAAGHRVRNVSKMAVTCVHDFIQAMISNHQELPHFHINEFLCKTFENMLCLELCDGDVQDQVVCSVCELVEACTADLKSGWRPLFGALRAVKIEHSPDEEINEVRQRHVAAVLDVFEVFLNTDNIFVFANATVDCILCLLKYVRGPGDFENDDSMTMTVIQEVTSL
;
A
#
# COMPACT_ATOMS: atom_id res chain seq x y z
N MET A 1 -17.46 15.10 8.35
CA MET A 1 -17.20 14.85 6.91
C MET A 1 -18.21 13.94 6.22
N THR A 2 -19.34 13.57 6.85
CA THR A 2 -20.40 12.76 6.21
C THR A 2 -20.93 13.37 4.91
N ALA A 3 -21.14 14.69 4.90
CA ALA A 3 -21.48 15.44 3.69
C ALA A 3 -20.39 15.37 2.61
N GLY A 4 -19.11 15.28 2.98
CA GLY A 4 -17.99 15.16 2.04
C GLY A 4 -18.00 13.83 1.30
N LEU A 5 -18.23 12.73 2.03
CA LEU A 5 -18.37 11.39 1.45
C LEU A 5 -19.59 11.32 0.52
N GLU A 6 -20.73 11.89 0.92
CA GLU A 6 -21.94 11.96 0.10
C GLU A 6 -21.72 12.80 -1.17
N MET A 7 -21.16 14.00 -1.04
CA MET A 7 -20.88 14.88 -2.19
C MET A 7 -19.89 14.26 -3.18
N GLY A 8 -18.80 13.65 -2.68
CA GLY A 8 -17.84 12.94 -3.52
C GLY A 8 -18.44 11.69 -4.16
N GLY A 9 -19.30 10.96 -3.43
CA GLY A 9 -20.00 9.79 -3.94
C GLY A 9 -21.04 10.08 -5.02
N HIS A 10 -21.56 11.32 -5.07
CA HIS A 10 -22.47 11.78 -6.11
C HIS A 10 -21.78 12.52 -7.27
N SER A 11 -20.58 13.07 -7.04
CA SER A 11 -19.85 13.87 -8.01
C SER A 11 -18.34 13.71 -7.82
N ALA A 12 -17.70 12.96 -8.73
CA ALA A 12 -16.27 12.68 -8.69
C ALA A 12 -15.38 13.94 -8.67
N ASP A 13 -15.83 15.04 -9.28
CA ASP A 13 -15.09 16.30 -9.33
C ASP A 13 -14.81 16.91 -7.95
N CYS A 14 -15.58 16.52 -6.94
CA CYS A 14 -15.39 16.97 -5.56
C CYS A 14 -14.16 16.32 -4.89
N TRP A 15 -13.74 15.13 -5.33
CA TRP A 15 -12.70 14.35 -4.66
C TRP A 15 -11.35 15.08 -4.62
N LYS A 16 -10.93 15.70 -5.72
CA LYS A 16 -9.68 16.48 -5.78
C LYS A 16 -9.61 17.58 -4.71
N HIS A 17 -10.75 18.20 -4.39
CA HIS A 17 -10.81 19.25 -3.37
C HIS A 17 -10.76 18.66 -1.97
N LEU A 18 -11.44 17.53 -1.75
CA LEU A 18 -11.39 16.81 -0.49
C LEU A 18 -9.97 16.29 -0.19
N PHE A 19 -9.28 15.74 -1.19
CA PHE A 19 -7.91 15.25 -1.03
C PHE A 19 -6.91 16.37 -0.73
N ARG A 20 -7.02 17.52 -1.40
CA ARG A 20 -6.23 18.72 -1.06
C ARG A 20 -6.46 19.15 0.39
N CYS A 21 -7.71 19.17 0.84
CA CYS A 21 -8.03 19.49 2.24
C CYS A 21 -7.44 18.46 3.20
N THR A 22 -7.50 17.17 2.88
CA THR A 22 -6.98 16.11 3.76
C THR A 22 -5.46 16.19 3.87
N ALA A 23 -4.76 16.40 2.74
CA ALA A 23 -3.31 16.58 2.73
C ALA A 23 -2.88 17.81 3.55
N PHE A 24 -3.58 18.94 3.38
CA PHE A 24 -3.32 20.15 4.15
C PHE A 24 -3.52 19.94 5.66
N ILE A 25 -4.57 19.23 6.07
CA ILE A 25 -4.81 18.91 7.49
C ILE A 25 -3.64 18.08 8.06
N SER A 26 -3.17 17.08 7.31
CA SER A 26 -2.05 16.24 7.74
C SER A 26 -0.72 16.99 7.78
N GLU A 27 -0.47 17.91 6.86
CA GLU A 27 0.70 18.78 6.88
C GLU A 27 0.64 19.78 8.06
N LEU A 28 -0.54 20.35 8.31
CA LEU A 28 -0.77 21.23 9.44
C LEU A 28 -0.58 20.49 10.77
N GLU A 29 -1.11 19.26 10.89
CA GLU A 29 -0.90 18.39 12.05
C GLU A 29 0.58 18.15 12.30
N HIS A 30 1.32 17.74 11.26
CA HIS A 30 2.75 17.51 11.37
C HIS A 30 3.49 18.77 11.81
N THR A 31 3.24 19.91 11.17
CA THR A 31 3.88 21.19 11.51
C THR A 31 3.57 21.61 12.94
N TYR A 32 2.32 21.43 13.38
CA TYR A 32 1.86 21.87 14.70
C TYR A 32 2.41 21.01 15.85
N PHE A 33 2.59 19.70 15.64
CA PHE A 33 3.05 18.77 16.68
C PHE A 33 4.54 18.43 16.64
N SER A 34 5.19 18.51 15.47
CA SER A 34 6.64 18.28 15.32
C SER A 34 7.48 19.39 15.98
N GLN A 35 6.97 20.64 16.01
CA GLN A 35 7.69 21.80 16.56
C GLN A 35 7.75 21.84 18.11
N GLY A 36 7.43 20.75 18.81
CA GLY A 36 7.70 20.56 20.25
C GLY A 36 6.94 21.45 21.25
N ASN A 37 6.35 22.58 20.82
CA ASN A 37 5.68 23.53 21.72
C ASN A 37 4.31 23.07 22.25
N ASN A 38 3.70 22.03 21.66
CA ASN A 38 2.31 21.65 21.93
C ASN A 38 2.08 20.16 22.30
N GLN A 39 3.13 19.36 22.48
CA GLN A 39 2.98 17.92 22.80
C GLN A 39 2.29 17.65 24.14
N SER A 40 2.36 18.59 25.09
CA SER A 40 1.67 18.50 26.38
C SER A 40 0.15 18.72 26.30
N ASN A 41 -0.37 19.15 25.15
CA ASN A 41 -1.78 19.49 24.93
C ASN A 41 -2.56 18.40 24.18
N LEU A 42 -2.01 17.20 24.00
CA LEU A 42 -2.74 16.08 23.40
C LEU A 42 -3.85 15.58 24.35
N PRO A 43 -5.00 15.11 23.80
CA PRO A 43 -6.04 14.49 24.60
C PRO A 43 -5.48 13.30 25.38
N LYS A 44 -5.65 13.27 26.70
CA LYS A 44 -5.27 12.11 27.51
C LYS A 44 -6.08 10.90 27.05
N LEU A 45 -5.41 9.83 26.63
CA LEU A 45 -6.04 8.54 26.35
C LEU A 45 -6.77 8.07 27.63
N GLN A 46 -8.09 7.94 27.56
CA GLN A 46 -8.86 7.32 28.63
C GLN A 46 -8.61 5.81 28.58
N GLN A 47 -7.87 5.28 29.54
CA GLN A 47 -7.93 3.85 29.84
C GLN A 47 -9.32 3.54 30.36
N GLY A 48 -10.09 2.75 29.60
CA GLY A 48 -11.34 2.19 30.11
C GLY A 48 -11.06 1.38 31.37
N GLN A 49 -11.56 1.82 32.51
CA GLN A 49 -11.59 0.98 33.70
C GLN A 49 -12.54 -0.19 33.42
N PRO A 50 -12.12 -1.45 33.67
CA PRO A 50 -13.08 -2.55 33.67
C PRO A 50 -14.09 -2.31 34.79
N ASN A 51 -15.37 -2.28 34.42
CA ASN A 51 -16.49 -2.17 35.36
C ASN A 51 -16.50 -3.44 36.20
N MET A 52 -16.05 -3.36 37.47
CA MET A 52 -16.10 -4.48 38.39
C MET A 52 -17.49 -4.50 39.03
N ASP A 53 -18.48 -5.01 38.30
CA ASP A 53 -19.77 -5.34 38.88
C ASP A 53 -19.59 -6.63 39.70
N THR A 54 -19.76 -6.49 41.02
CA THR A 54 -19.74 -7.57 42.00
C THR A 54 -20.88 -8.55 41.72
N VAL A 55 -20.55 -9.77 41.29
CA VAL A 55 -21.42 -10.93 41.37
C VAL A 55 -20.62 -12.10 41.96
N ASN A 56 -20.93 -12.45 43.20
CA ASN A 56 -20.61 -13.76 43.77
C ASN A 56 -21.54 -14.78 43.08
N ASP A 57 -20.98 -15.79 42.42
CA ASP A 57 -21.23 -17.20 42.76
C ASP A 57 -20.33 -18.13 41.93
N ASP A 58 -20.00 -19.25 42.55
CA ASP A 58 -19.11 -20.32 42.10
C ASP A 58 -19.44 -20.90 40.70
N ASP A 59 -18.45 -21.02 39.82
CA ASP A 59 -18.17 -22.29 39.10
C ASP A 59 -16.82 -22.25 38.36
N GLU A 60 -16.11 -23.37 38.38
CA GLU A 60 -14.89 -23.64 37.61
C GLU A 60 -15.20 -23.65 36.10
N PHE A 61 -14.24 -23.23 35.23
CA PHE A 61 -13.93 -23.75 33.87
C PHE A 61 -13.53 -22.67 32.82
N TYR A 62 -12.29 -22.79 32.34
CA TYR A 62 -11.67 -22.28 31.09
C TYR A 62 -11.30 -20.80 30.96
N GLY A 63 -9.98 -20.55 30.90
CA GLY A 63 -9.40 -19.27 30.55
C GLY A 63 -9.65 -18.89 29.09
N MET A 64 -10.39 -17.80 28.89
CA MET A 64 -10.36 -17.05 27.64
C MET A 64 -9.19 -16.05 27.64
N PRO A 65 -8.52 -15.82 26.50
CA PRO A 65 -7.53 -14.77 26.39
C PRO A 65 -8.21 -13.41 26.56
N VAL A 66 -7.69 -12.60 27.48
CA VAL A 66 -8.07 -11.20 27.65
C VAL A 66 -7.68 -10.45 26.38
N ILE A 67 -8.65 -10.06 25.56
CA ILE A 67 -8.42 -9.15 24.44
C ILE A 67 -8.05 -7.80 25.06
N ALA A 68 -6.80 -7.38 24.89
CA ALA A 68 -6.37 -6.04 25.28
C ALA A 68 -7.24 -5.02 24.53
N ALA A 69 -8.01 -4.21 25.27
CA ALA A 69 -8.81 -3.15 24.68
C ALA A 69 -7.88 -2.16 23.97
N THR A 70 -7.96 -2.10 22.64
CA THR A 70 -7.30 -1.05 21.86
C THR A 70 -7.81 0.31 22.34
N PRO A 71 -6.93 1.22 22.80
CA PRO A 71 -7.37 2.50 23.31
C PRO A 71 -7.95 3.34 22.16
N VAL A 72 -9.25 3.63 22.23
CA VAL A 72 -9.94 4.47 21.25
C VAL A 72 -9.75 5.92 21.66
N ALA A 73 -9.15 6.74 20.78
CA ALA A 73 -9.06 8.17 21.01
C ALA A 73 -10.47 8.79 21.16
N PRO A 74 -10.70 9.68 22.15
CA PRO A 74 -12.01 10.29 22.33
C PRO A 74 -12.43 11.06 21.07
N ARG A 75 -13.69 10.90 20.65
CA ARG A 75 -14.24 11.61 19.49
C ARG A 75 -14.36 13.09 19.82
N ILE A 76 -13.67 13.93 19.06
CA ILE A 76 -13.69 15.38 19.27
C ILE A 76 -14.80 16.03 18.44
N ASN A 77 -15.76 16.68 19.11
CA ASN A 77 -16.84 17.42 18.46
C ASN A 77 -16.41 18.87 18.17
N ILE A 78 -15.82 19.10 17.00
CA ILE A 78 -15.25 20.40 16.62
C ILE A 78 -16.28 21.56 16.68
N PRO A 79 -17.53 21.43 16.17
CA PRO A 79 -18.54 22.48 16.30
C PRO A 79 -18.84 22.86 17.75
N GLU A 80 -18.88 21.88 18.65
CA GLU A 80 -19.12 22.10 20.08
C GLU A 80 -17.93 22.80 20.73
N LEU A 81 -16.71 22.40 20.38
CA LEU A 81 -15.47 23.03 20.83
C LEU A 81 -15.37 24.50 20.37
N ILE A 82 -15.78 24.81 19.14
CA ILE A 82 -15.86 26.18 18.63
C ILE A 82 -16.94 26.99 19.36
N ASN A 83 -18.04 26.37 19.78
CA ASN A 83 -19.08 27.05 20.55
C ASN A 83 -18.63 27.30 22.00
N GLN A 84 -17.91 26.36 22.61
CA GLN A 84 -17.30 26.53 23.93
C GLN A 84 -16.26 27.64 23.92
N SER A 85 -15.40 27.70 22.89
CA SER A 85 -14.44 28.80 22.76
C SER A 85 -15.13 30.15 22.65
N LYS A 86 -16.22 30.28 21.86
CA LYS A 86 -17.00 31.53 21.80
C LYS A 86 -17.56 31.96 23.16
N ILE A 87 -17.96 31.02 24.02
CA ILE A 87 -18.49 31.30 25.36
C ILE A 87 -17.36 31.73 26.31
N GLU A 88 -16.21 31.07 26.24
CA GLU A 88 -15.02 31.42 27.04
C GLU A 88 -14.43 32.77 26.61
N SER A 89 -14.31 33.01 25.30
CA SER A 89 -13.85 34.29 24.72
C SER A 89 -14.84 35.45 24.95
N ALA A 90 -16.11 35.18 25.25
CA ALA A 90 -17.08 36.24 25.56
C ALA A 90 -16.70 37.05 26.82
N TRP A 91 -15.86 36.48 27.70
CA TRP A 91 -15.32 37.17 28.87
C TRP A 91 -14.06 38.00 28.55
N GLU A 92 -13.40 37.74 27.42
CA GLU A 92 -12.19 38.42 26.94
C GLU A 92 -12.45 39.19 25.62
N ARG A 93 -13.10 40.35 25.78
CA ARG A 93 -13.11 41.54 24.91
C ARG A 93 -14.05 41.55 23.70
N SER A 94 -15.06 42.42 23.85
CA SER A 94 -15.50 43.38 22.83
C SER A 94 -14.34 43.87 21.94
N HIS A 95 -14.48 43.73 20.61
CA HIS A 95 -13.85 44.48 19.50
C HIS A 95 -13.09 43.69 18.41
N THR A 96 -13.02 42.35 18.45
CA THR A 96 -12.64 41.57 17.25
C THR A 96 -13.61 40.40 17.06
N GLY A 97 -14.56 40.55 16.14
CA GLY A 97 -15.67 39.60 15.90
C GLY A 97 -15.24 38.28 15.27
N GLY A 98 -14.46 37.48 15.99
CA GLY A 98 -14.13 36.10 15.67
C GLY A 98 -13.43 35.47 16.88
N GLY A 99 -14.03 34.44 17.47
CA GLY A 99 -13.42 33.73 18.60
C GLY A 99 -12.11 33.08 18.16
N VAL A 100 -10.98 33.55 18.69
CA VAL A 100 -9.66 32.97 18.44
C VAL A 100 -9.53 31.73 19.33
N LEU A 101 -9.32 30.56 18.74
CA LEU A 101 -9.06 29.34 19.50
C LEU A 101 -7.75 29.49 20.28
N ASN A 102 -7.76 29.16 21.57
CA ASN A 102 -6.52 29.06 22.34
C ASN A 102 -5.69 27.84 21.88
N ALA A 103 -4.44 27.73 22.31
CA ALA A 103 -3.54 26.66 21.84
C ALA A 103 -4.08 25.24 22.12
N VAL A 104 -4.75 25.02 23.25
CA VAL A 104 -5.35 23.72 23.61
C VAL A 104 -6.57 23.40 22.76
N GLN A 105 -7.42 24.41 22.50
CA GLN A 105 -8.57 24.28 21.62
C GLN A 105 -8.15 24.04 20.16
N ALA A 106 -7.10 24.71 19.71
CA ALA A 106 -6.53 24.52 18.38
C ALA A 106 -5.95 23.10 18.21
N SER A 107 -5.20 22.59 19.20
CA SER A 107 -4.68 21.21 19.16
C SER A 107 -5.79 20.16 19.14
N GLN A 108 -6.84 20.35 19.95
CA GLN A 108 -8.01 19.48 19.97
C GLN A 108 -8.80 19.56 18.66
N ALA A 109 -9.01 20.75 18.10
CA ALA A 109 -9.68 20.93 16.82
C ALA A 109 -8.91 20.22 15.69
N LEU A 110 -7.58 20.37 15.66
CA LEU A 110 -6.71 19.72 14.67
C LEU A 110 -6.76 18.19 14.80
N CYS A 111 -6.64 17.65 16.01
CA CYS A 111 -6.82 16.21 16.26
C CYS A 111 -8.21 15.72 15.82
N GLY A 112 -9.27 16.50 16.08
CA GLY A 112 -10.61 16.19 15.63
C GLY A 112 -10.73 16.18 14.10
N LEU A 113 -10.04 17.09 13.41
CA LEU A 113 -10.00 17.14 11.95
C LEU A 113 -9.26 15.93 11.37
N SER A 114 -8.11 15.56 11.93
CA SER A 114 -7.38 14.35 11.53
C SER A 114 -8.22 13.08 11.70
N GLN A 115 -8.93 12.93 12.83
CA GLN A 115 -9.88 11.83 13.02
C GLN A 115 -11.01 11.81 11.97
N GLN A 116 -11.43 12.97 11.47
CA GLN A 116 -12.43 13.04 10.40
C GLN A 116 -11.84 12.66 9.04
N VAL A 117 -10.56 13.00 8.79
CA VAL A 117 -9.82 12.57 7.60
C VAL A 117 -9.71 11.04 7.58
N ASP A 118 -9.25 10.43 8.68
CA ASP A 118 -9.13 8.96 8.76
C ASP A 118 -10.48 8.28 8.51
N ARG A 119 -11.53 8.80 9.13
CA ARG A 119 -12.90 8.31 8.92
C ARG A 119 -13.37 8.46 7.47
N LEU A 120 -12.98 9.51 6.77
CA LEU A 120 -13.37 9.71 5.37
C LEU A 120 -12.84 8.57 4.50
N PHE A 121 -11.57 8.21 4.63
CA PHE A 121 -10.95 7.12 3.86
C PHE A 121 -11.51 5.76 4.27
N GLU A 122 -11.71 5.52 5.58
CA GLU A 122 -12.33 4.29 6.08
C GLU A 122 -13.76 4.12 5.57
N GLU A 123 -14.59 5.15 5.69
CA GLU A 123 -15.97 5.11 5.22
C GLU A 123 -16.05 5.04 3.68
N ALA A 124 -15.07 5.59 2.95
CA ALA A 124 -15.00 5.45 1.50
C ALA A 124 -14.84 3.98 1.09
N ALA A 125 -13.92 3.26 1.74
CA ALA A 125 -13.70 1.83 1.52
C ALA A 125 -14.93 0.98 1.85
N GLU A 126 -15.67 1.33 2.90
CA GLU A 126 -16.80 0.52 3.40
C GLU A 126 -18.15 0.85 2.75
N LYS A 127 -18.46 2.13 2.57
CA LYS A 127 -19.84 2.60 2.30
C LYS A 127 -20.09 2.99 0.84
N LEU A 128 -19.06 3.35 0.07
CA LEU A 128 -19.26 3.73 -1.32
C LEU A 128 -19.76 2.54 -2.15
N ASN A 129 -20.74 2.81 -3.00
CA ASN A 129 -21.14 1.86 -4.03
C ASN A 129 -19.98 1.66 -5.03
N MET A 130 -20.10 0.64 -5.89
CA MET A 130 -18.99 0.25 -6.77
C MET A 130 -18.53 1.37 -7.71
N SER A 131 -19.46 2.10 -8.35
CA SER A 131 -19.11 3.19 -9.28
C SER A 131 -18.37 4.31 -8.56
N ALA A 132 -18.95 4.78 -7.45
CA ALA A 132 -18.37 5.86 -6.65
C ALA A 132 -17.02 5.47 -6.03
N LEU A 133 -16.83 4.20 -5.67
CA LEU A 133 -15.55 3.70 -5.16
C LEU A 133 -14.47 3.72 -6.25
N LEU A 134 -14.78 3.31 -7.47
CA LEU A 134 -13.82 3.36 -8.58
C LEU A 134 -13.44 4.81 -8.92
N GLU A 135 -14.41 5.72 -8.93
CA GLU A 135 -14.17 7.16 -9.14
C GLU A 135 -13.33 7.76 -8.02
N PHE A 136 -13.61 7.41 -6.76
CA PHE A 136 -12.82 7.80 -5.60
C PHE A 136 -11.36 7.35 -5.74
N LEU A 137 -11.13 6.07 -6.04
CA LEU A 137 -9.77 5.50 -6.18
C LEU A 137 -9.03 6.10 -7.37
N SER A 138 -9.71 6.26 -8.50
CA SER A 138 -9.13 6.91 -9.69
C SER A 138 -8.67 8.33 -9.36
N LYS A 139 -9.53 9.12 -8.68
CA LYS A 139 -9.17 10.49 -8.28
C LYS A 139 -8.10 10.53 -7.19
N LEU A 140 -8.04 9.53 -6.33
CA LEU A 140 -6.98 9.41 -5.32
C LEU A 140 -5.64 9.09 -5.98
N CYS A 141 -5.62 8.20 -6.97
CA CYS A 141 -4.42 7.91 -7.77
C CYS A 141 -3.95 9.15 -8.54
N GLU A 142 -4.87 9.86 -9.23
CA GLU A 142 -4.54 11.12 -9.91
C GLU A 142 -3.96 12.17 -8.94
N SER A 143 -4.59 12.35 -7.77
CA SER A 143 -4.12 13.33 -6.78
C SER A 143 -2.77 12.93 -6.17
N SER A 144 -2.53 11.63 -5.99
CA SER A 144 -1.25 11.09 -5.55
C SER A 144 -0.18 11.29 -6.61
N GLN A 145 -0.49 11.04 -7.88
CA GLN A 145 0.42 11.28 -9.00
C GLN A 145 0.79 12.75 -9.13
N ASP A 146 -0.17 13.66 -9.05
CA ASP A 146 0.08 15.11 -9.02
C ASP A 146 0.99 15.50 -7.85
N GLN A 147 0.78 14.90 -6.67
CA GLN A 147 1.58 15.15 -5.48
C GLN A 147 3.03 14.66 -5.66
N LEU A 148 3.22 13.46 -6.23
CA LEU A 148 4.56 12.91 -6.50
C LEU A 148 5.30 13.69 -7.60
N HIS A 149 4.60 14.12 -8.65
CA HIS A 149 5.20 14.96 -9.69
C HIS A 149 5.67 16.31 -9.13
N GLN A 150 4.89 16.93 -8.23
CA GLN A 150 5.30 18.18 -7.59
C GLN A 150 6.59 18.02 -6.77
N MET A 151 6.76 16.88 -6.07
CA MET A 151 8.00 16.60 -5.35
C MET A 151 9.22 16.54 -6.27
N LEU A 152 9.07 15.96 -7.47
CA LEU A 152 10.16 15.92 -8.44
C LEU A 152 10.54 17.31 -8.95
N MET A 153 9.55 18.17 -9.20
CA MET A 153 9.79 19.55 -9.64
C MET A 153 10.48 20.37 -8.52
N ASP A 154 10.03 20.21 -7.28
CA ASP A 154 10.58 20.91 -6.12
C ASP A 154 12.03 20.46 -5.80
N GLU A 155 12.40 19.22 -6.14
CA GLU A 155 13.79 18.72 -6.05
C GLU A 155 14.70 19.33 -7.13
N GLU A 156 14.23 19.45 -8.38
CA GLU A 156 15.01 20.02 -9.49
C GLU A 156 15.29 21.53 -9.29
N ASP A 157 14.38 22.25 -8.65
CA ASP A 157 14.54 23.68 -8.37
C ASP A 157 15.40 23.97 -7.11
N ASN A 158 15.64 22.98 -6.25
CA ASN A 158 16.30 23.13 -4.93
C ASN A 158 17.59 22.31 -4.78
N GLU A 159 18.43 22.22 -5.83
CA GLU A 159 19.72 21.50 -5.81
C GLU A 159 20.69 21.97 -4.69
N GLU A 160 20.46 23.14 -4.07
CA GLU A 160 21.31 23.71 -3.01
C GLU A 160 20.88 23.39 -1.57
N SER A 161 19.72 22.76 -1.33
CA SER A 161 19.26 22.40 0.02
C SER A 161 19.47 20.92 0.36
N VAL A 162 20.22 20.65 1.43
CA VAL A 162 20.55 19.30 1.95
C VAL A 162 19.35 18.61 2.61
N GLU A 163 18.26 19.33 2.86
CA GLU A 163 17.04 18.79 3.49
C GLU A 163 16.00 18.51 2.41
N GLN A 164 15.81 17.23 2.06
CA GLN A 164 14.69 16.80 1.21
C GLN A 164 13.37 17.26 1.85
N PRO A 165 12.49 17.96 1.12
CA PRO A 165 11.16 18.32 1.62
C PRO A 165 10.31 17.04 1.75
N GLN A 166 10.47 16.33 2.86
CA GLN A 166 9.70 15.12 3.13
C GLN A 166 8.34 15.53 3.69
N LEU A 167 7.30 15.46 2.87
CA LEU A 167 5.93 15.47 3.34
C LEU A 167 5.76 14.34 4.38
N PRO A 168 5.05 14.58 5.49
CA PRO A 168 4.81 13.54 6.48
C PRO A 168 4.04 12.38 5.84
N GLN A 169 4.31 11.15 6.27
CA GLN A 169 3.70 9.94 5.70
C GLN A 169 2.17 10.03 5.60
N ASN A 170 1.52 10.61 6.60
CA ASN A 170 0.06 10.76 6.65
C ASN A 170 -0.49 11.79 5.66
N ALA A 171 0.35 12.70 5.13
CA ALA A 171 -0.02 13.66 4.09
C ALA A 171 0.17 13.10 2.67
N LEU A 172 0.91 12.01 2.51
CA LEU A 172 1.07 11.33 1.23
C LEU A 172 -0.18 10.52 0.89
N HIS A 173 -0.79 10.82 -0.25
CA HIS A 173 -1.96 10.09 -0.73
C HIS A 173 -1.66 8.62 -1.02
N LEU A 174 -0.41 8.27 -1.33
CA LEU A 174 0.01 6.88 -1.50
C LEU A 174 -0.20 6.02 -0.24
N TYR A 175 0.10 6.55 0.94
CA TYR A 175 -0.10 5.83 2.21
C TYR A 175 -1.59 5.65 2.50
N ARG A 176 -2.40 6.70 2.25
CA ARG A 176 -3.87 6.62 2.36
C ARG A 176 -4.48 5.63 1.37
N LEU A 177 -3.93 5.54 0.17
CA LEU A 177 -4.35 4.56 -0.83
C LEU A 177 -4.10 3.13 -0.34
N GLN A 178 -2.94 2.84 0.25
CA GLN A 178 -2.64 1.53 0.84
C GLN A 178 -3.66 1.18 1.94
N GLU A 179 -3.94 2.10 2.87
CA GLU A 179 -4.92 1.90 3.94
C GLU A 179 -6.31 1.54 3.38
N VAL A 180 -6.77 2.29 2.37
CA VAL A 180 -8.05 2.03 1.70
C VAL A 180 -8.06 0.68 1.00
N LEU A 181 -7.00 0.34 0.26
CA LEU A 181 -6.88 -0.94 -0.44
C LEU A 181 -6.94 -2.13 0.53
N MET A 182 -6.21 -2.04 1.64
CA MET A 182 -6.23 -3.08 2.67
C MET A 182 -7.59 -3.19 3.36
N LYS A 183 -8.31 -2.09 3.52
CA LYS A 183 -9.70 -2.12 4.01
C LYS A 183 -10.64 -2.77 2.99
N ILE A 184 -10.44 -2.55 1.69
CA ILE A 184 -11.25 -3.13 0.61
C ILE A 184 -11.06 -4.65 0.53
N VAL A 185 -9.81 -5.14 0.48
CA VAL A 185 -9.53 -6.59 0.34
C VAL A 185 -10.00 -7.41 1.54
N ASN A 186 -10.00 -6.80 2.73
CA ASN A 186 -10.49 -7.43 3.96
C ASN A 186 -11.99 -7.19 4.23
N SER A 187 -12.70 -6.58 3.29
CA SER A 187 -14.14 -6.32 3.42
C SER A 187 -14.98 -7.46 2.86
N ASN A 188 -16.29 -7.41 3.12
CA ASN A 188 -17.27 -8.35 2.53
C ASN A 188 -17.62 -8.03 1.06
N ARG A 189 -16.82 -7.19 0.38
CA ARG A 189 -17.06 -6.86 -1.04
C ARG A 189 -16.82 -8.10 -1.90
N PRO A 190 -17.70 -8.37 -2.90
CA PRO A 190 -17.51 -9.50 -3.82
C PRO A 190 -16.16 -9.44 -4.54
N LEU A 191 -15.60 -10.60 -4.87
CA LEU A 191 -14.30 -10.73 -5.55
C LEU A 191 -14.18 -9.85 -6.80
N LEU A 192 -15.23 -9.81 -7.63
CA LEU A 192 -15.26 -8.99 -8.84
C LEU A 192 -15.08 -7.49 -8.53
N HIS A 193 -15.57 -7.00 -7.40
CA HIS A 193 -15.37 -5.62 -6.98
C HIS A 193 -13.90 -5.36 -6.65
N GLN A 194 -13.27 -6.29 -5.92
CA GLN A 194 -11.86 -6.17 -5.55
C GLN A 194 -10.94 -6.25 -6.78
N MET A 195 -11.25 -7.12 -7.75
CA MET A 195 -10.55 -7.18 -9.04
C MET A 195 -10.65 -5.86 -9.82
N ARG A 196 -11.83 -5.24 -9.85
CA ARG A 196 -12.05 -3.95 -10.52
C ARG A 196 -11.30 -2.82 -9.82
N VAL A 197 -11.26 -2.83 -8.49
CA VAL A 197 -10.42 -1.91 -7.70
C VAL A 197 -8.95 -2.06 -8.08
N TRP A 198 -8.44 -3.30 -8.12
CA TRP A 198 -7.06 -3.55 -8.51
C TRP A 198 -6.74 -3.05 -9.92
N SER A 199 -7.64 -3.27 -10.88
CA SER A 199 -7.49 -2.81 -12.27
C SER A 199 -7.37 -1.30 -12.41
N VAL A 200 -7.88 -0.51 -11.46
CA VAL A 200 -7.75 0.95 -11.45
C VAL A 200 -6.44 1.39 -10.83
N VAL A 201 -5.96 0.67 -9.82
CA VAL A 201 -4.86 1.14 -8.96
C VAL A 201 -3.50 0.56 -9.35
N SER A 202 -3.45 -0.66 -9.92
CA SER A 202 -2.20 -1.36 -10.18
C SER A 202 -1.25 -0.59 -11.11
N GLY A 203 -1.77 0.06 -12.15
CA GLY A 203 -0.96 0.87 -13.07
C GLY A 203 -0.26 2.03 -12.35
N PHE A 204 -0.97 2.75 -11.49
CA PHE A 204 -0.40 3.81 -10.67
C PHE A 204 0.70 3.29 -9.73
N LEU A 205 0.50 2.14 -9.08
CA LEU A 205 1.50 1.56 -8.19
C LEU A 205 2.77 1.13 -8.92
N VAL A 206 2.65 0.64 -10.17
CA VAL A 206 3.80 0.31 -11.02
C VAL A 206 4.61 1.57 -11.34
N GLU A 207 3.95 2.68 -11.70
CA GLU A 207 4.63 3.96 -11.93
C GLU A 207 5.27 4.50 -10.65
N ALA A 208 4.57 4.44 -9.52
CA ALA A 208 5.07 4.92 -8.22
C ALA A 208 6.27 4.11 -7.70
N ALA A 209 6.39 2.82 -8.05
CA ALA A 209 7.56 2.01 -7.73
C ALA A 209 8.83 2.51 -8.43
N GLY A 210 8.70 3.14 -9.60
CA GLY A 210 9.81 3.77 -10.32
C GLY A 210 10.19 5.17 -9.85
N HIS A 211 9.62 5.66 -8.74
CA HIS A 211 9.90 7.01 -8.26
C HIS A 211 11.33 7.16 -7.73
N ARG A 212 11.91 8.36 -7.80
CA ARG A 212 13.29 8.62 -7.31
C ARG A 212 13.39 8.60 -5.78
N VAL A 213 12.34 9.08 -5.11
CA VAL A 213 12.26 9.09 -3.63
C VAL A 213 12.04 7.67 -3.12
N ARG A 214 13.07 7.12 -2.47
CA ARG A 214 13.10 5.72 -2.02
C ARG A 214 11.90 5.29 -1.17
N ASN A 215 11.40 6.16 -0.30
CA ASN A 215 10.25 5.85 0.56
C ASN A 215 8.97 5.63 -0.26
N VAL A 216 8.78 6.36 -1.36
CA VAL A 216 7.64 6.22 -2.27
C VAL A 216 7.71 4.88 -2.99
N SER A 217 8.87 4.57 -3.56
CA SER A 217 9.11 3.32 -4.28
C SER A 217 8.93 2.10 -3.37
N LYS A 218 9.53 2.17 -2.17
CA LYS A 218 9.40 1.13 -1.14
C LYS A 218 7.94 0.90 -0.79
N MET A 219 7.19 1.98 -0.57
CA MET A 219 5.78 1.90 -0.19
C MET A 219 4.91 1.35 -1.33
N ALA A 220 5.17 1.72 -2.58
CA ALA A 220 4.46 1.18 -3.73
C ALA A 220 4.64 -0.34 -3.85
N VAL A 221 5.87 -0.84 -3.69
CA VAL A 221 6.16 -2.29 -3.68
C VAL A 221 5.45 -2.98 -2.51
N THR A 222 5.52 -2.43 -1.30
CA THR A 222 4.80 -2.97 -0.12
C THR A 222 3.29 -3.01 -0.35
N CYS A 223 2.71 -1.95 -0.92
CA CYS A 223 1.29 -1.90 -1.22
C CYS A 223 0.86 -2.98 -2.22
N VAL A 224 1.70 -3.27 -3.23
CA VAL A 224 1.44 -4.36 -4.18
C VAL A 224 1.52 -5.71 -3.51
N HIS A 225 2.57 -5.95 -2.72
CA HIS A 225 2.75 -7.18 -1.96
C HIS A 225 1.57 -7.47 -1.05
N ASP A 226 1.23 -6.54 -0.15
CA ASP A 226 0.20 -6.72 0.86
C ASP A 226 -1.16 -7.00 0.23
N PHE A 227 -1.51 -6.29 -0.85
CA PHE A 227 -2.77 -6.48 -1.54
C PHE A 227 -2.84 -7.83 -2.24
N ILE A 228 -1.80 -8.23 -2.97
CA ILE A 228 -1.77 -9.50 -3.68
C ILE A 228 -1.79 -10.67 -2.69
N GLN A 229 -0.97 -10.60 -1.63
CA GLN A 229 -0.95 -11.62 -0.58
C GLN A 229 -2.32 -11.76 0.08
N ALA A 230 -2.97 -10.65 0.44
CA ALA A 230 -4.30 -10.68 1.04
C ALA A 230 -5.35 -11.26 0.07
N MET A 231 -5.31 -10.89 -1.21
CA MET A 231 -6.21 -11.44 -2.23
C MET A 231 -6.05 -12.96 -2.36
N ILE A 232 -4.82 -13.46 -2.49
CA ILE A 232 -4.54 -14.89 -2.64
C ILE A 232 -4.95 -15.66 -1.39
N SER A 233 -4.65 -15.12 -0.19
CA SER A 233 -4.98 -15.74 1.09
C SER A 233 -6.48 -15.80 1.36
N ASN A 234 -7.23 -14.75 0.99
CA ASN A 234 -8.66 -14.65 1.27
C ASN A 234 -9.53 -15.31 0.19
N HIS A 235 -8.99 -15.52 -1.01
CA HIS A 235 -9.76 -15.98 -2.17
C HIS A 235 -9.08 -17.15 -2.88
N GLN A 236 -9.61 -18.35 -2.65
CA GLN A 236 -9.18 -19.53 -3.38
C GLN A 236 -9.52 -19.41 -4.87
N GLU A 237 -8.50 -19.49 -5.73
CA GLU A 237 -8.69 -19.49 -7.17
C GLU A 237 -9.42 -20.76 -7.64
N LEU A 238 -10.55 -20.58 -8.34
CA LEU A 238 -11.37 -21.66 -8.88
C LEU A 238 -10.82 -22.15 -10.23
N PRO A 239 -11.13 -23.39 -10.65
CA PRO A 239 -10.75 -23.89 -11.98
C PRO A 239 -11.22 -22.95 -13.11
N HIS A 240 -10.36 -22.75 -14.12
CA HIS A 240 -10.58 -21.86 -15.27
C HIS A 240 -10.63 -20.35 -14.96
N PHE A 241 -10.43 -19.96 -13.70
CA PHE A 241 -10.14 -18.58 -13.33
C PHE A 241 -8.62 -18.39 -13.22
N HIS A 242 -8.16 -17.21 -13.63
CA HIS A 242 -6.74 -16.82 -13.62
C HIS A 242 -6.58 -15.48 -12.89
N ILE A 243 -7.19 -15.39 -11.71
CA ILE A 243 -7.16 -14.17 -10.91
C ILE A 243 -5.78 -13.95 -10.32
N ASN A 244 -5.10 -15.01 -9.89
CA ASN A 244 -3.75 -14.91 -9.34
C ASN A 244 -2.75 -14.49 -10.43
N GLU A 245 -2.91 -14.98 -11.65
CA GLU A 245 -2.16 -14.49 -12.82
C GLU A 245 -2.39 -12.99 -13.04
N PHE A 246 -3.66 -12.55 -13.05
CA PHE A 246 -4.01 -11.12 -13.19
C PHE A 246 -3.38 -10.23 -12.10
N LEU A 247 -3.37 -10.69 -10.85
CA LEU A 247 -2.79 -9.97 -9.72
C LEU A 247 -1.26 -9.91 -9.82
N CYS A 248 -0.61 -11.08 -9.91
CA CYS A 248 0.84 -11.21 -9.94
C CYS A 248 1.48 -10.61 -11.18
N LYS A 249 0.73 -10.40 -12.27
CA LYS A 249 1.21 -9.65 -13.46
C LYS A 249 1.76 -8.28 -13.12
N THR A 250 1.32 -7.69 -12.00
CA THR A 250 1.82 -6.40 -11.52
C THR A 250 3.32 -6.44 -11.18
N PHE A 251 3.82 -7.53 -10.59
CA PHE A 251 5.26 -7.71 -10.32
C PHE A 251 6.07 -7.78 -11.62
N GLU A 252 5.55 -8.52 -12.60
CA GLU A 252 6.17 -8.61 -13.92
C GLU A 252 6.23 -7.24 -14.59
N ASN A 253 5.15 -6.45 -14.53
CA ASN A 253 5.13 -5.10 -15.08
C ASN A 253 6.15 -4.16 -14.40
N MET A 254 6.34 -4.26 -13.07
CA MET A 254 7.35 -3.45 -12.36
C MET A 254 8.77 -3.71 -12.86
N LEU A 255 9.10 -4.96 -13.19
CA LEU A 255 10.44 -5.35 -13.64
C LEU A 255 10.62 -5.20 -15.15
N CYS A 256 9.59 -5.47 -15.96
CA CYS A 256 9.67 -5.38 -17.42
C CYS A 256 9.68 -3.96 -17.97
N LEU A 257 9.07 -2.99 -17.28
CA LEU A 257 9.07 -1.60 -17.73
C LEU A 257 10.39 -0.87 -17.44
N GLU A 258 11.31 -1.52 -16.71
CA GLU A 258 12.64 -0.99 -16.38
C GLU A 258 12.63 0.41 -15.73
N LEU A 259 11.55 0.75 -15.02
CA LEU A 259 11.42 1.99 -14.26
C LEU A 259 12.18 1.94 -12.93
N CYS A 260 12.41 0.74 -12.42
CA CYS A 260 13.03 0.50 -11.12
C CYS A 260 14.57 0.50 -11.23
N ASP A 261 15.25 1.11 -10.26
CA ASP A 261 16.69 0.92 -10.05
C ASP A 261 17.01 -0.45 -9.44
N GLY A 262 18.31 -0.77 -9.30
CA GLY A 262 18.77 -2.05 -8.77
C GLY A 262 18.25 -2.34 -7.36
N ASP A 263 18.21 -1.33 -6.49
CA ASP A 263 17.74 -1.49 -5.12
C ASP A 263 16.22 -1.75 -5.09
N VAL A 264 15.42 -1.08 -5.93
CA VAL A 264 13.96 -1.32 -6.01
C VAL A 264 13.71 -2.68 -6.63
N GLN A 265 14.46 -3.06 -7.67
CA GLN A 265 14.41 -4.39 -8.26
C GLN A 265 14.64 -5.48 -7.20
N ASP A 266 15.68 -5.36 -6.39
CA ASP A 266 15.97 -6.32 -5.33
C ASP A 266 14.83 -6.38 -4.30
N GLN A 267 14.21 -5.25 -3.98
CA GLN A 267 13.02 -5.22 -3.13
C GLN A 267 11.82 -5.94 -3.76
N VAL A 268 11.60 -5.77 -5.07
CA VAL A 268 10.54 -6.48 -5.79
C VAL A 268 10.80 -7.98 -5.77
N VAL A 269 12.06 -8.42 -5.94
CA VAL A 269 12.40 -9.85 -5.88
C VAL A 269 12.20 -10.41 -4.48
N CYS A 270 12.65 -9.72 -3.43
CA CYS A 270 12.36 -10.11 -2.04
C CYS A 270 10.86 -10.26 -1.81
N SER A 271 10.07 -9.30 -2.30
CA SER A 271 8.61 -9.33 -2.20
C SER A 271 7.98 -10.53 -2.92
N VAL A 272 8.53 -10.94 -4.06
CA VAL A 272 8.11 -12.16 -4.77
C VAL A 272 8.46 -13.41 -3.97
N CYS A 273 9.67 -13.50 -3.42
CA CYS A 273 10.09 -14.62 -2.59
C CYS A 273 9.20 -14.76 -1.35
N GLU A 274 8.95 -13.66 -0.63
CA GLU A 274 8.06 -13.63 0.53
C GLU A 274 6.63 -14.07 0.18
N LEU A 275 6.10 -13.65 -0.97
CA LEU A 275 4.78 -14.08 -1.44
C LEU A 275 4.73 -15.58 -1.72
N VAL A 276 5.78 -16.12 -2.35
CA VAL A 276 5.89 -17.56 -2.64
C VAL A 276 5.93 -18.35 -1.35
N GLU A 277 6.74 -17.94 -0.38
CA GLU A 277 6.82 -18.58 0.94
C GLU A 277 5.48 -18.54 1.68
N ALA A 278 4.77 -17.42 1.62
CA ALA A 278 3.49 -17.25 2.33
C ALA A 278 2.32 -18.01 1.67
N CYS A 279 2.31 -18.10 0.33
CA CYS A 279 1.13 -18.51 -0.43
C CYS A 279 1.37 -19.67 -1.41
N THR A 280 2.41 -20.48 -1.23
CA THR A 280 2.81 -21.56 -2.17
C THR A 280 1.64 -22.40 -2.69
N ALA A 281 0.81 -22.91 -1.78
CA ALA A 281 -0.30 -23.82 -2.12
C ALA A 281 -1.45 -23.13 -2.89
N ASP A 282 -1.62 -21.82 -2.68
CA ASP A 282 -2.72 -21.04 -3.22
C ASP A 282 -2.35 -20.24 -4.47
N LEU A 283 -1.06 -20.09 -4.78
CA LEU A 283 -0.53 -19.30 -5.91
C LEU A 283 -1.13 -19.70 -7.27
N LYS A 284 -1.20 -21.00 -7.59
CA LYS A 284 -1.82 -21.55 -8.81
C LYS A 284 -1.42 -20.82 -10.10
N SER A 285 -2.34 -20.14 -10.79
CA SER A 285 -2.02 -19.43 -12.05
C SER A 285 -1.00 -18.30 -11.86
N GLY A 286 -0.81 -17.81 -10.63
CA GLY A 286 0.15 -16.78 -10.27
C GLY A 286 1.61 -17.17 -10.53
N TRP A 287 1.95 -18.45 -10.60
CA TRP A 287 3.32 -18.89 -10.90
C TRP A 287 3.85 -18.36 -12.24
N ARG A 288 3.01 -18.28 -13.27
CA ARG A 288 3.40 -17.84 -14.62
C ARG A 288 3.97 -16.41 -14.62
N PRO A 289 3.24 -15.38 -14.15
CA PRO A 289 3.78 -14.02 -14.12
C PRO A 289 4.91 -13.86 -13.10
N LEU A 290 4.99 -14.67 -12.03
CA LEU A 290 6.15 -14.63 -11.14
C LEU A 290 7.43 -15.08 -11.85
N PHE A 291 7.38 -16.16 -12.65
CA PHE A 291 8.53 -16.53 -13.49
C PHE A 291 8.81 -15.49 -14.58
N GLY A 292 7.77 -14.87 -15.16
CA GLY A 292 7.93 -13.72 -16.06
C GLY A 292 8.69 -12.57 -15.41
N ALA A 293 8.31 -12.21 -14.18
CA ALA A 293 8.94 -11.16 -13.38
C ALA A 293 10.40 -11.48 -13.07
N LEU A 294 10.68 -12.65 -12.52
CA LEU A 294 12.03 -13.11 -12.21
C LEU A 294 12.91 -13.17 -13.48
N ARG A 295 12.33 -13.58 -14.61
CA ARG A 295 13.04 -13.56 -15.89
C ARG A 295 13.38 -12.13 -16.36
N ALA A 296 12.65 -11.10 -15.94
CA ALA A 296 12.94 -9.71 -16.31
C ALA A 296 14.06 -9.07 -15.47
N VAL A 297 14.42 -9.64 -14.31
CA VAL A 297 15.45 -9.11 -13.39
C VAL A 297 16.81 -8.91 -14.08
N LYS A 298 17.38 -7.71 -14.01
CA LYS A 298 18.70 -7.42 -14.57
C LYS A 298 19.81 -8.02 -13.70
N ILE A 299 20.73 -8.77 -14.33
CA ILE A 299 21.87 -9.41 -13.65
C ILE A 299 23.17 -8.71 -14.11
N GLU A 300 23.54 -7.62 -13.44
CA GLU A 300 24.65 -6.74 -13.86
C GLU A 300 26.00 -7.22 -13.34
N HIS A 301 26.95 -7.62 -14.20
CA HIS A 301 28.25 -8.17 -13.77
C HIS A 301 29.24 -7.07 -13.38
N SER A 302 29.82 -7.17 -12.18
CA SER A 302 30.78 -6.18 -11.65
C SER A 302 32.14 -6.83 -11.39
N PRO A 303 33.27 -6.13 -11.59
CA PRO A 303 34.58 -6.59 -11.14
C PRO A 303 34.74 -6.55 -9.60
N ASP A 304 33.81 -5.92 -8.89
CA ASP A 304 33.79 -5.85 -7.43
C ASP A 304 33.28 -7.17 -6.81
N GLU A 305 34.09 -7.79 -5.96
CA GLU A 305 33.76 -9.06 -5.30
C GLU A 305 32.55 -8.91 -4.35
N GLU A 306 32.38 -7.77 -3.66
CA GLU A 306 31.27 -7.56 -2.73
C GLU A 306 29.92 -7.51 -3.48
N ILE A 307 29.90 -6.83 -4.64
CA ILE A 307 28.72 -6.76 -5.52
C ILE A 307 28.38 -8.15 -6.09
N ASN A 308 29.41 -8.97 -6.37
CA ASN A 308 29.20 -10.34 -6.84
C ASN A 308 28.66 -11.27 -5.74
N GLU A 309 29.05 -11.09 -4.48
CA GLU A 309 28.45 -11.82 -3.36
C GLU A 309 26.97 -11.45 -3.15
N VAL A 310 26.61 -10.16 -3.25
CA VAL A 310 25.22 -9.69 -3.19
C VAL A 310 24.39 -10.34 -4.30
N ARG A 311 24.90 -10.31 -5.53
CA ARG A 311 24.29 -11.00 -6.68
C ARG A 311 24.13 -12.49 -6.42
N GLN A 312 25.12 -13.17 -5.86
CA GLN A 312 25.05 -14.60 -5.61
C GLN A 312 23.98 -14.96 -4.59
N ARG A 313 23.79 -14.13 -3.56
CA ARG A 313 22.66 -14.25 -2.62
C ARG A 313 21.32 -14.04 -3.31
N HIS A 314 21.23 -13.04 -4.19
CA HIS A 314 20.02 -12.79 -4.97
C HIS A 314 19.69 -13.99 -5.89
N VAL A 315 20.66 -14.51 -6.63
CA VAL A 315 20.48 -15.72 -7.46
C VAL A 315 20.06 -16.91 -6.61
N ALA A 316 20.65 -17.11 -5.43
CA ALA A 316 20.25 -18.19 -4.51
C ALA A 316 18.79 -18.07 -4.09
N ALA A 317 18.32 -16.88 -3.70
CA ALA A 317 16.92 -16.66 -3.34
C ALA A 317 15.96 -16.99 -4.50
N VAL A 318 16.34 -16.66 -5.74
CA VAL A 318 15.55 -17.03 -6.93
C VAL A 318 15.58 -18.54 -7.16
N LEU A 319 16.70 -19.23 -6.91
CA LEU A 319 16.80 -20.69 -6.95
C LEU A 319 15.90 -21.38 -5.92
N ASP A 320 15.73 -20.80 -4.74
CA ASP A 320 14.81 -21.31 -3.73
C ASP A 320 13.35 -21.27 -4.24
N VAL A 321 12.96 -20.21 -4.97
CA VAL A 321 11.63 -20.13 -5.62
C VAL A 321 11.42 -21.26 -6.63
N PHE A 322 12.44 -21.63 -7.41
CA PHE A 322 12.36 -22.76 -8.32
C PHE A 322 12.18 -24.08 -7.56
N GLU A 323 12.92 -24.29 -6.47
CA GLU A 323 12.78 -25.48 -5.63
C GLU A 323 11.35 -25.61 -5.09
N VAL A 324 10.78 -24.52 -4.58
CA VAL A 324 9.39 -24.49 -4.08
C VAL A 324 8.40 -24.88 -5.19
N PHE A 325 8.54 -24.32 -6.40
CA PHE A 325 7.68 -24.67 -7.53
C PHE A 325 7.81 -26.15 -7.94
N LEU A 326 9.04 -26.65 -8.07
CA LEU A 326 9.30 -28.03 -8.50
C LEU A 326 8.81 -29.06 -7.48
N ASN A 327 8.72 -28.68 -6.21
CA ASN A 327 8.14 -29.50 -5.15
C ASN A 327 6.60 -29.44 -5.09
N THR A 328 5.94 -28.68 -5.97
CA THR A 328 4.47 -28.61 -6.03
C THR A 328 3.89 -29.94 -6.53
N ASP A 329 2.93 -30.50 -5.78
CA ASP A 329 2.28 -31.79 -6.07
C ASP A 329 1.13 -31.70 -7.08
N ASN A 330 0.70 -30.48 -7.41
CA ASN A 330 -0.40 -30.23 -8.35
C ASN A 330 0.08 -30.21 -9.81
N ILE A 331 -0.19 -31.29 -10.54
CA ILE A 331 0.22 -31.45 -11.95
C ILE A 331 -0.34 -30.36 -12.89
N PHE A 332 -1.50 -29.78 -12.59
CA PHE A 332 -2.07 -28.70 -13.42
C PHE A 332 -1.33 -27.39 -13.19
N VAL A 333 -0.93 -27.11 -11.95
CA VAL A 333 -0.11 -25.93 -11.63
C VAL A 333 1.24 -26.05 -12.32
N PHE A 334 1.87 -27.23 -12.23
CA PHE A 334 3.11 -27.53 -12.94
C PHE A 334 2.93 -27.30 -14.44
N ALA A 335 2.03 -28.03 -15.10
CA ALA A 335 1.84 -27.94 -16.55
C ALA A 335 1.57 -26.51 -17.07
N ASN A 336 0.87 -25.69 -16.29
CA ASN A 336 0.57 -24.31 -16.66
C ASN A 336 1.79 -23.37 -16.61
N ALA A 337 2.75 -23.60 -15.69
CA ALA A 337 3.87 -22.68 -15.46
C ALA A 337 5.24 -23.25 -15.84
N THR A 338 5.34 -24.54 -16.21
CA THR A 338 6.63 -25.20 -16.50
C THR A 338 7.40 -24.54 -17.63
N VAL A 339 6.74 -24.04 -18.68
CA VAL A 339 7.44 -23.36 -19.79
C VAL A 339 8.08 -22.06 -19.30
N ASP A 340 7.32 -21.25 -18.56
CA ASP A 340 7.80 -20.00 -17.97
C ASP A 340 8.94 -20.27 -16.97
N CYS A 341 8.80 -21.32 -16.16
CA CYS A 341 9.83 -21.81 -15.25
C CYS A 341 11.12 -22.17 -15.98
N ILE A 342 11.07 -23.00 -17.02
CA ILE A 342 12.27 -23.41 -17.79
C ILE A 342 12.94 -22.20 -18.43
N LEU A 343 12.16 -21.31 -19.06
CA LEU A 343 12.69 -20.09 -19.69
C LEU A 343 13.36 -19.16 -18.67
N CYS A 344 12.77 -19.05 -17.47
CA CYS A 344 13.36 -18.31 -16.37
C CYS A 344 14.65 -18.99 -15.88
N LEU A 345 14.63 -20.31 -15.62
CA LEU A 345 15.78 -21.08 -15.14
C LEU A 345 16.98 -20.99 -16.09
N LEU A 346 16.72 -21.05 -17.40
CA LEU A 346 17.77 -20.92 -18.42
C LEU A 346 18.55 -19.60 -18.28
N LYS A 347 17.90 -18.50 -17.86
CA LYS A 347 18.55 -17.21 -17.59
C LYS A 347 19.53 -17.26 -16.42
N TYR A 348 19.22 -18.03 -15.39
CA TYR A 348 20.05 -18.12 -14.18
C TYR A 348 21.13 -19.20 -14.28
N VAL A 349 20.92 -20.22 -15.10
CA VAL A 349 21.88 -21.32 -15.31
C VAL A 349 22.88 -21.01 -16.43
N ARG A 350 22.45 -20.34 -17.51
CA ARG A 350 23.38 -19.87 -18.54
C ARG A 350 23.94 -18.52 -18.08
N GLY A 351 25.25 -18.48 -17.81
CA GLY A 351 25.93 -17.26 -17.39
C GLY A 351 25.82 -16.12 -18.43
N PRO A 352 26.32 -14.92 -18.11
CA PRO A 352 26.15 -13.70 -18.92
C PRO A 352 26.61 -13.75 -20.39
N GLY A 353 27.35 -14.78 -20.81
CA GLY A 353 27.97 -14.84 -22.13
C GLY A 353 27.04 -15.21 -23.30
N ASP A 354 25.84 -15.72 -23.04
CA ASP A 354 24.98 -16.30 -24.10
C ASP A 354 23.75 -15.45 -24.48
N PHE A 355 23.43 -14.37 -23.75
CA PHE A 355 22.19 -13.60 -23.95
C PHE A 355 22.31 -12.40 -24.89
N GLU A 356 23.51 -12.00 -25.31
CA GLU A 356 23.69 -10.87 -26.25
C GLU A 356 23.30 -11.20 -27.70
N ASN A 357 23.00 -12.46 -28.03
CA ASN A 357 22.83 -12.90 -29.42
C ASN A 357 21.47 -13.50 -29.80
N ASP A 358 20.45 -13.50 -28.93
CA ASP A 358 19.39 -14.50 -29.10
C ASP A 358 17.93 -14.06 -28.95
N ASP A 359 17.50 -13.16 -29.83
CA ASP A 359 16.09 -13.02 -30.23
C ASP A 359 15.60 -14.20 -31.11
N SER A 360 16.47 -15.16 -31.47
CA SER A 360 16.15 -16.26 -32.40
C SER A 360 15.72 -17.56 -31.69
N MET A 361 16.27 -17.87 -30.52
CA MET A 361 16.13 -19.18 -29.87
C MET A 361 14.93 -19.29 -28.93
N THR A 362 14.32 -18.17 -28.53
CA THR A 362 13.01 -18.12 -27.86
C THR A 362 11.90 -18.72 -28.73
N MET A 363 12.00 -18.61 -30.07
CA MET A 363 11.07 -19.26 -31.00
C MET A 363 11.25 -20.79 -31.07
N THR A 364 12.48 -21.29 -30.93
CA THR A 364 12.80 -22.72 -31.11
C THR A 364 12.33 -23.58 -29.94
N VAL A 365 12.48 -23.09 -28.70
CA VAL A 365 12.04 -23.83 -27.50
C VAL A 365 10.50 -23.88 -27.42
N ILE A 366 9.81 -22.81 -27.83
CA ILE A 366 8.35 -22.79 -27.89
C ILE A 366 7.82 -23.76 -28.95
N GLN A 367 8.51 -23.90 -30.10
CA GLN A 367 8.14 -24.87 -31.13
C GLN A 367 8.32 -26.32 -30.71
N GLU A 368 9.38 -26.66 -29.96
CA GLU A 368 9.58 -28.03 -29.48
C GLU A 368 8.54 -28.41 -28.42
N VAL A 369 8.20 -27.51 -27.50
CA VAL A 369 7.20 -27.78 -26.45
C VAL A 369 5.76 -27.80 -26.97
N THR A 370 5.43 -27.05 -28.03
CA THR A 370 4.10 -27.11 -28.67
C THR A 370 3.94 -28.25 -29.67
N SER A 371 5.02 -28.99 -29.95
CA SER A 371 5.02 -30.17 -30.83
C SER A 371 4.84 -31.51 -30.11
N LEU A 372 4.72 -31.48 -28.78
CA LEU A 372 4.33 -32.59 -27.90
C LEU A 372 2.90 -32.36 -27.40
#